data_AF-A0A820NKV7-F1
#
_entry.id   AF-A0A820NKV7-F1
#
_cell.length_a   1.000
_cell.length_b   1.000
_cell.length_c   1.000
_cell.angle_alpha   90.00
_cell.angle_beta   90.00
_cell.angle_gamma   90.00
#
_symmetry.space_group_name_H-M   'P 1'
#
loop_
_entity.id
_entity.type
_entity.pdbx_description
1 polymer ?
#
loop_
_entity_poly.entity_id
_entity_poly.type
_entity_poly.pdbx_seq_one_letter_code
_entity_poly.pdbx_strand_id
1 'polypeptide(L)'
;LIDNKNANEPYRVLLKHLLLQVRTTRDWLKAQLDNKLFDIPKDIELIHSYKQLQKPLEICYRSLCDNKLELIANGILLNTLRRLACFGVTSTKLDLRQESTRHTQALEEILLYILPDNEKYSQWSEEKKQEFLLKELNSKRPLISYRQKWTKDTQEILDTFEIIGKENNEEALGTYIISMAGQPSDILLVALFMK
;
A
#
# COMPACT_ATOMS: atom_id res chain seq x y z
N LEU A 1 -26.92 -6.74 16.10
CA LEU A 1 -26.09 -5.57 16.46
C LEU A 1 -24.90 -5.96 17.33
N ILE A 2 -25.14 -6.70 18.42
CA ILE A 2 -24.12 -7.26 19.32
C ILE A 2 -24.62 -8.64 19.82
N ASP A 3 -23.71 -9.52 20.24
CA ASP A 3 -24.06 -10.86 20.72
C ASP A 3 -24.90 -10.84 22.02
N ASN A 4 -24.84 -9.73 22.76
CA ASN A 4 -25.70 -9.49 23.91
C ASN A 4 -27.01 -8.79 23.49
N LYS A 5 -28.07 -9.59 23.28
CA LYS A 5 -29.41 -9.12 22.90
C LYS A 5 -30.09 -8.20 23.93
N ASN A 6 -29.58 -8.13 25.16
CA ASN A 6 -30.18 -7.36 26.26
C ASN A 6 -29.43 -6.06 26.60
N ALA A 7 -28.49 -5.60 25.77
CA ALA A 7 -27.85 -4.32 26.06
C ALA A 7 -28.82 -3.17 25.82
N ASN A 8 -29.00 -2.32 26.83
CA ASN A 8 -29.85 -1.12 26.74
C ASN A 8 -29.32 -0.09 25.72
N GLU A 9 -28.05 -0.17 25.32
CA GLU A 9 -27.38 0.83 24.46
C GLU A 9 -26.54 0.18 23.35
N PRO A 10 -27.15 -0.59 22.43
CA PRO A 10 -26.42 -1.47 21.51
C PRO A 10 -25.48 -0.70 20.56
N TYR A 11 -25.91 0.46 20.04
CA TYR A 11 -25.08 1.31 19.20
C TYR A 11 -23.86 1.85 19.95
N ARG A 12 -24.03 2.23 21.22
CA ARG A 12 -22.94 2.80 22.03
C ARG A 12 -21.89 1.76 22.39
N VAL A 13 -22.31 0.53 22.67
CA VAL A 13 -21.38 -0.58 22.92
C VAL A 13 -20.51 -0.83 21.69
N LEU A 14 -21.12 -0.95 20.51
CA LEU A 14 -20.40 -1.16 19.25
C LEU A 14 -19.43 -0.02 18.93
N LEU A 15 -19.89 1.24 19.02
CA LEU A 15 -19.08 2.41 18.72
C LEU A 15 -17.95 2.64 19.75
N LYS A 16 -18.14 2.27 21.02
CA LYS A 16 -17.07 2.31 22.03
C LYS A 16 -15.95 1.34 21.68
N HIS A 17 -16.28 0.13 21.25
CA HIS A 17 -15.28 -0.84 20.82
C HIS A 17 -14.52 -0.34 19.58
N LEU A 18 -15.24 0.15 18.57
CA LEU A 18 -14.62 0.75 17.37
C LEU A 18 -13.69 1.92 17.72
N LEU A 19 -14.10 2.79 18.65
CA LEU A 19 -13.29 3.92 19.10
C LEU A 19 -12.00 3.46 19.81
N LEU A 20 -12.06 2.36 20.56
CA LEU A 20 -10.86 1.76 21.15
C LEU A 20 -9.90 1.27 20.06
N GLN A 21 -10.40 0.53 19.05
CA GLN A 21 -9.58 0.09 17.92
C GLN A 21 -8.91 1.26 17.20
N VAL A 22 -9.64 2.34 16.94
CA VAL A 22 -9.09 3.57 16.30
C VAL A 22 -7.98 4.19 17.15
N ARG A 23 -8.21 4.34 18.46
CA ARG A 23 -7.22 4.95 19.37
C ARG A 23 -5.98 4.09 19.50
N THR A 24 -6.14 2.79 19.69
CA THR A 24 -5.05 1.84 19.77
C THR A 24 -4.23 1.83 18.48
N THR A 25 -4.89 1.87 17.30
CA THR A 25 -4.20 1.96 16.00
C THR A 25 -3.40 3.25 15.87
N ARG A 26 -3.98 4.40 16.24
CA ARG A 26 -3.28 5.69 16.24
C ARG A 26 -2.05 5.67 17.17
N ASP A 27 -2.21 5.15 18.38
CA ASP A 27 -1.15 5.17 19.39
C ASP A 27 -0.02 4.18 19.03
N TRP A 28 -0.38 3.01 18.47
CA TRP A 28 0.58 2.07 17.90
C TRP A 28 1.36 2.69 16.73
N LEU A 29 0.68 3.32 15.76
CA LEU A 29 1.34 4.01 14.63
C LEU A 29 2.29 5.10 15.11
N LYS A 30 1.89 5.89 16.12
CA LYS A 30 2.74 6.91 16.71
C LYS A 30 3.99 6.31 17.38
N ALA A 31 3.85 5.19 18.08
CA ALA A 31 4.99 4.50 18.66
C ALA A 31 5.93 3.94 17.59
N GLN A 32 5.40 3.41 16.48
CA GLN A 32 6.22 2.96 15.35
C GLN A 32 7.04 4.11 14.74
N LEU A 33 6.43 5.29 14.52
CA LEU A 33 7.14 6.48 14.04
C LEU A 33 8.25 6.93 15.00
N ASP A 34 8.04 6.77 16.31
CA ASP A 34 9.01 7.08 17.35
C ASP A 34 10.05 5.97 17.58
N ASN A 35 9.99 4.84 16.84
CA ASN A 35 10.79 3.63 17.08
C ASN A 35 10.66 3.08 18.51
N LYS A 36 9.45 3.12 19.07
CA LYS A 36 9.11 2.61 20.41
C LYS A 36 8.26 1.36 20.33
N LEU A 37 8.42 0.50 21.33
CA LEU A 37 7.51 -0.61 21.57
C LEU A 37 6.15 -0.09 22.05
N PHE A 38 5.07 -0.77 21.64
CA PHE A 38 3.72 -0.48 22.07
C PHE A 38 2.96 -1.78 22.28
N ASP A 39 2.49 -1.99 23.51
CA ASP A 39 1.72 -3.17 23.87
C ASP A 39 0.27 -3.01 23.42
N ILE A 40 -0.09 -3.75 22.38
CA ILE A 40 -1.47 -3.80 21.88
C ILE A 40 -2.30 -4.63 22.88
N PRO A 41 -3.42 -4.11 23.42
CA PRO A 41 -4.30 -4.89 24.27
C PRO A 41 -4.80 -6.16 23.56
N LYS A 42 -4.82 -7.30 24.27
CA LYS A 42 -5.12 -8.62 23.68
C LYS A 42 -6.46 -8.70 22.94
N ASP A 43 -7.45 -7.93 23.38
CA ASP A 43 -8.82 -7.96 22.84
C ASP A 43 -9.07 -6.87 21.78
N ILE A 44 -8.01 -6.21 21.30
CA ILE A 44 -8.11 -5.12 20.33
C ILE A 44 -7.35 -5.47 19.06
N GLU A 45 -8.09 -5.59 17.97
CA GLU A 45 -7.55 -5.71 16.62
C GLU A 45 -7.23 -4.31 16.05
N LEU A 46 -6.03 -4.15 15.47
CA LEU A 46 -5.63 -2.93 14.78
C LEU A 46 -6.39 -2.76 13.45
N ILE A 47 -6.61 -1.51 13.07
CA ILE A 47 -7.26 -1.17 11.81
C ILE A 47 -6.22 -1.08 10.70
N HIS A 48 -6.34 -1.97 9.73
CA HIS A 48 -5.51 -2.03 8.52
C HIS A 48 -6.32 -1.81 7.23
N SER A 49 -7.66 -1.86 7.29
CA SER A 49 -8.50 -1.79 6.09
C SER A 49 -9.75 -0.93 6.29
N TYR A 50 -10.24 -0.36 5.19
CA TYR A 50 -11.51 0.36 5.11
C TYR A 50 -12.68 -0.41 5.74
N LYS A 51 -12.76 -1.73 5.47
CA LYS A 51 -13.88 -2.58 5.91
C LYS A 51 -14.01 -2.69 7.42
N GLN A 52 -12.88 -2.66 8.16
CA GLN A 52 -12.90 -2.71 9.62
C GLN A 52 -13.59 -1.48 10.23
N LEU A 53 -13.51 -0.32 9.59
CA LEU A 53 -14.27 0.89 9.98
C LEU A 53 -15.68 0.91 9.40
N GLN A 54 -15.84 0.55 8.13
CA GLN A 54 -17.11 0.65 7.41
C GLN A 54 -18.19 -0.26 8.01
N LYS A 55 -17.85 -1.54 8.22
CA LYS A 55 -18.81 -2.57 8.64
C LYS A 55 -19.58 -2.21 9.92
N PRO A 56 -18.94 -1.83 11.05
CA PRO A 56 -19.68 -1.45 12.25
C PRO A 56 -20.53 -0.19 12.08
N LEU A 57 -20.07 0.79 11.30
CA LEU A 57 -20.83 2.01 11.02
C LEU A 57 -22.06 1.73 10.15
N GLU A 58 -21.93 0.88 9.12
CA GLU A 58 -23.05 0.47 8.28
C GLU A 58 -24.08 -0.36 9.04
N ILE A 59 -23.64 -1.23 9.96
CA ILE A 59 -24.54 -1.98 10.82
C ILE A 59 -25.40 -1.03 11.68
N CYS A 60 -24.81 0.02 12.26
CA CYS A 60 -25.55 1.06 12.96
C CYS A 60 -26.54 1.76 12.02
N TYR A 61 -26.10 2.12 10.81
CA TYR A 61 -26.92 2.84 9.84
C TYR A 61 -28.15 2.04 9.43
N ARG A 62 -27.95 0.79 8.99
CA ARG A 62 -29.03 -0.12 8.59
C ARG A 62 -30.03 -0.32 9.72
N SER A 63 -29.55 -0.62 10.93
CA SER A 63 -30.43 -0.82 12.09
C SER A 63 -31.23 0.44 12.46
N LEU A 64 -30.66 1.65 12.33
CA LEU A 64 -31.42 2.87 12.55
C LEU A 64 -32.53 3.05 11.52
N CYS A 65 -32.25 2.79 10.24
CA CYS A 65 -33.25 2.83 9.18
C CYS A 65 -34.35 1.77 9.39
N ASP A 66 -33.99 0.54 9.74
CA ASP A 66 -34.95 -0.54 10.01
C ASP A 66 -35.90 -0.21 11.18
N ASN A 67 -35.46 0.67 12.10
CA ASN A 67 -36.25 1.14 13.24
C ASN A 67 -36.90 2.53 13.01
N LYS A 68 -36.96 3.01 11.76
CA LYS A 68 -37.58 4.30 11.38
C LYS A 68 -36.93 5.52 12.06
N LEU A 69 -35.61 5.45 12.25
CA LEU A 69 -34.77 6.51 12.82
C LEU A 69 -33.84 7.13 11.77
N GLU A 70 -34.33 7.29 10.54
CA GLU A 70 -33.56 7.78 9.39
C GLU A 70 -33.04 9.20 9.60
N LEU A 71 -33.76 10.06 10.33
CA LEU A 71 -33.29 11.40 10.67
C LEU A 71 -31.96 11.35 11.44
N ILE A 72 -31.81 10.37 12.34
CA ILE A 72 -30.57 10.15 13.10
C ILE A 72 -29.51 9.51 12.20
N ALA A 73 -29.88 8.48 11.44
CA ALA A 73 -28.98 7.76 10.53
C ALA A 73 -28.33 8.70 9.50
N ASN A 74 -29.13 9.60 8.92
CA ASN A 74 -28.72 10.56 7.89
C ASN A 74 -27.99 11.81 8.45
N GLY A 75 -27.79 11.87 9.76
CA GLY A 75 -27.00 12.93 10.41
C GLY A 75 -25.50 12.63 10.42
N ILE A 76 -24.91 12.67 11.62
CA ILE A 76 -23.46 12.53 11.82
C ILE A 76 -22.94 11.16 11.33
N LEU A 77 -23.76 10.10 11.44
CA LEU A 77 -23.38 8.77 11.01
C LEU A 77 -23.15 8.70 9.50
N LEU A 78 -24.11 9.18 8.70
CA LEU A 78 -23.95 9.26 7.24
C LEU A 78 -22.76 10.15 6.84
N ASN A 79 -22.56 11.28 7.52
CA ASN A 79 -21.39 12.12 7.29
C ASN A 79 -20.07 11.39 7.58
N THR A 80 -20.05 10.53 8.59
CA THR A 80 -18.88 9.71 8.93
C THR A 80 -18.62 8.64 7.88
N LEU A 81 -19.67 7.96 7.41
CA LEU A 81 -19.58 7.00 6.31
C LEU A 81 -19.05 7.65 5.02
N ARG A 82 -19.54 8.86 4.68
CA ARG A 82 -19.05 9.62 3.52
C ARG A 82 -17.58 10.02 3.65
N ARG A 83 -17.16 10.46 4.84
CA ARG A 83 -15.74 10.76 5.11
C ARG A 83 -14.89 9.52 4.96
N LEU A 84 -15.33 8.40 5.53
CA LEU A 84 -14.62 7.13 5.39
C LEU A 84 -14.51 6.73 3.91
N ALA A 85 -15.58 6.86 3.12
CA ALA A 85 -15.55 6.58 1.68
C ALA A 85 -14.59 7.50 0.88
N CYS A 86 -14.39 8.74 1.34
CA CYS A 86 -13.50 9.70 0.70
C CYS A 86 -12.02 9.49 1.09
N PHE A 87 -11.76 9.26 2.38
CA PHE A 87 -10.41 9.30 2.95
C PHE A 87 -9.84 7.91 3.30
N GLY A 88 -10.69 6.88 3.41
CA GLY A 88 -10.26 5.55 3.81
C GLY A 88 -9.59 5.52 5.19
N VAL A 89 -8.65 4.58 5.37
CA VAL A 89 -7.84 4.46 6.60
C VAL A 89 -6.48 5.15 6.48
N THR A 90 -6.09 5.54 5.26
CA THR A 90 -4.78 6.14 4.93
C THR A 90 -4.86 7.65 4.68
N SER A 91 -6.06 8.24 4.71
CA SER A 91 -6.39 9.62 4.32
C SER A 91 -6.20 9.93 2.83
N THR A 92 -5.07 9.51 2.25
CA THR A 92 -4.77 9.58 0.82
C THR A 92 -3.93 8.38 0.42
N LYS A 93 -4.03 7.98 -0.84
CA LYS A 93 -3.05 7.09 -1.45
C LYS A 93 -1.76 7.85 -1.74
N LEU A 94 -0.63 7.18 -1.60
CA LEU A 94 0.68 7.71 -1.96
C LEU A 94 1.03 7.29 -3.38
N ASP A 95 1.07 8.24 -4.30
CA ASP A 95 1.67 8.03 -5.62
C ASP A 95 3.19 8.15 -5.50
N LEU A 96 3.90 7.22 -6.14
CA LEU A 96 5.35 7.18 -6.21
C LEU A 96 5.80 7.69 -7.57
N ARG A 97 6.89 8.45 -7.64
CA ARG A 97 7.37 9.01 -8.89
C ARG A 97 8.89 8.96 -8.98
N GLN A 98 9.39 8.41 -10.09
CA GLN A 98 10.82 8.35 -10.38
C GLN A 98 11.04 8.54 -11.89
N GLU A 99 12.21 9.01 -12.32
CA GLU A 99 12.56 9.16 -13.74
C GLU A 99 13.05 7.86 -14.38
N SER A 100 12.70 7.65 -15.65
CA SER A 100 13.06 6.45 -16.45
C SER A 100 14.58 6.18 -16.52
N THR A 101 15.38 7.24 -16.54
CA THR A 101 16.84 7.19 -16.55
C THR A 101 17.41 6.51 -15.31
N ARG A 102 16.80 6.71 -14.14
CA ARG A 102 17.23 6.06 -12.89
C ARG A 102 17.02 4.55 -12.94
N HIS A 103 15.88 4.10 -13.47
CA HIS A 103 15.60 2.67 -13.66
C HIS A 103 16.58 2.04 -14.64
N THR A 104 16.85 2.73 -15.76
CA THR A 104 17.81 2.30 -16.79
C THR A 104 19.21 2.13 -16.21
N GLN A 105 19.69 3.11 -15.42
CA GLN A 105 20.99 3.07 -14.77
C GLN A 105 21.09 1.92 -13.75
N ALA A 106 20.05 1.73 -12.93
CA ALA A 106 19.98 0.63 -11.97
C ALA A 106 20.07 -0.74 -12.67
N LEU A 107 19.31 -0.94 -13.75
CA LEU A 107 19.36 -2.17 -14.53
C LEU A 107 20.73 -2.36 -15.20
N GLU A 108 21.33 -1.30 -15.74
CA GLU A 108 22.64 -1.38 -16.37
C GLU A 108 23.73 -1.85 -15.38
N GLU A 109 23.70 -1.34 -14.14
CA GLU A 109 24.62 -1.80 -13.09
C GLU A 109 24.38 -3.28 -12.74
N ILE A 110 23.11 -3.68 -12.60
CA ILE A 110 22.74 -5.07 -12.32
C ILE A 110 23.20 -6.00 -13.45
N LEU A 111 23.00 -5.60 -14.71
CA LEU A 111 23.40 -6.39 -15.87
C LEU A 111 24.91 -6.46 -16.02
N LEU A 112 25.64 -5.37 -15.75
CA LEU A 112 27.11 -5.38 -15.77
C LEU A 112 27.68 -6.37 -14.74
N TYR A 113 27.04 -6.52 -13.59
CA TYR A 113 27.44 -7.50 -12.59
C TYR A 113 27.23 -8.96 -13.05
N ILE A 114 26.15 -9.24 -13.77
CA ILE A 114 25.77 -10.61 -14.17
C ILE A 114 26.38 -10.99 -15.52
N LEU A 115 26.55 -10.02 -16.41
CA LEU A 115 26.97 -10.15 -17.81
C LEU A 115 28.02 -9.06 -18.14
N PRO A 116 29.25 -9.16 -17.59
CA PRO A 116 30.24 -8.08 -17.67
C PRO A 116 30.72 -7.76 -19.09
N ASP A 117 30.67 -8.75 -19.99
CA ASP A 117 31.12 -8.60 -21.39
C ASP A 117 30.04 -8.08 -22.34
N ASN A 118 28.83 -7.79 -21.83
CA ASN A 118 27.71 -7.36 -22.66
C ASN A 118 27.72 -5.84 -22.88
N GLU A 119 27.10 -5.41 -23.98
CA GLU A 119 26.83 -4.01 -24.24
C GLU A 119 25.98 -3.41 -23.14
N LYS A 120 26.20 -2.13 -22.84
CA LYS A 120 25.39 -1.37 -21.89
C LYS A 120 23.91 -1.41 -22.28
N TYR A 121 23.03 -1.63 -21.30
CA TYR A 121 21.59 -1.67 -21.54
C TYR A 121 21.08 -0.38 -22.21
N SER A 122 21.61 0.77 -21.83
CA SER A 122 21.28 2.06 -22.46
C SER A 122 21.58 2.12 -23.96
N GLN A 123 22.53 1.31 -24.45
CA GLN A 123 22.95 1.27 -25.85
C GLN A 123 22.16 0.25 -26.69
N TRP A 124 21.33 -0.59 -26.07
CA TRP A 124 20.52 -1.56 -26.81
C TRP A 124 19.43 -0.86 -27.63
N SER A 125 19.08 -1.45 -28.77
CA SER A 125 17.87 -1.05 -29.50
C SER A 125 16.63 -1.29 -28.64
N GLU A 126 15.57 -0.56 -28.91
CA GLU A 126 14.32 -0.69 -28.15
C GLU A 126 13.73 -2.10 -28.24
N GLU A 127 13.82 -2.74 -29.41
CA GLU A 127 13.36 -4.11 -29.63
C GLU A 127 14.13 -5.11 -28.75
N LYS A 128 15.47 -4.96 -28.68
CA LYS A 128 16.33 -5.80 -27.84
C LYS A 128 16.01 -5.62 -26.36
N LYS A 129 15.72 -4.39 -25.92
CA LYS A 129 15.28 -4.11 -24.55
C LYS A 129 13.97 -4.82 -24.24
N GLN A 130 12.96 -4.67 -25.08
CA GLN A 130 11.65 -5.31 -24.88
C GLN A 130 11.76 -6.83 -24.85
N GLU A 131 12.51 -7.44 -25.79
CA GLU A 131 12.70 -8.89 -25.83
C GLU A 131 13.34 -9.40 -24.53
N PHE A 132 14.40 -8.72 -24.07
CA PHE A 132 15.06 -9.05 -22.82
C PHE A 132 14.12 -8.93 -21.61
N LEU A 133 13.43 -7.79 -21.47
CA LEU A 133 12.55 -7.52 -20.33
C LEU A 133 11.38 -8.50 -20.28
N LEU A 134 10.74 -8.79 -21.42
CA LEU A 134 9.65 -9.76 -21.49
C LEU A 134 10.13 -11.17 -21.14
N LYS A 135 11.34 -11.55 -21.56
CA LYS A 135 11.93 -12.83 -21.19
C LYS A 135 12.18 -12.93 -19.69
N GLU A 136 12.78 -11.91 -19.08
CA GLU A 136 13.03 -11.92 -17.63
C GLU A 136 11.74 -11.77 -16.81
N LEU A 137 10.74 -11.03 -17.29
CA LEU A 137 9.40 -10.97 -16.68
C LEU A 137 8.72 -12.34 -16.63
N ASN A 138 8.91 -13.18 -17.64
CA ASN A 138 8.37 -14.55 -17.66
C ASN A 138 9.23 -15.58 -16.90
N SER A 139 10.49 -15.24 -16.60
CA SER A 139 11.43 -16.13 -15.91
C SER A 139 11.06 -16.33 -14.43
N LYS A 140 11.26 -17.50 -13.83
CA LYS A 140 11.13 -17.67 -12.37
C LYS A 140 12.43 -17.42 -11.62
N ARG A 141 13.55 -17.23 -12.32
CA ARG A 141 14.84 -17.00 -11.67
C ARG A 141 14.88 -15.54 -11.16
N PRO A 142 15.38 -15.30 -9.93
CA PRO A 142 15.66 -13.94 -9.48
C PRO A 142 16.75 -13.30 -10.34
N LEU A 143 16.50 -12.09 -10.83
CA LEU A 143 17.50 -11.30 -11.55
C LEU A 143 18.43 -10.54 -10.58
N ILE A 144 17.87 -10.05 -9.46
CA ILE A 144 18.57 -9.17 -8.53
C ILE A 144 19.21 -10.00 -7.41
N SER A 145 20.52 -9.81 -7.19
CA SER A 145 21.26 -10.47 -6.11
C SER A 145 21.14 -9.68 -4.79
N TYR A 146 20.58 -10.31 -3.76
CA TYR A 146 20.50 -9.73 -2.40
C TYR A 146 21.84 -9.67 -1.67
N ARG A 147 22.87 -10.39 -2.14
CA ARG A 147 24.19 -10.42 -1.49
C ARG A 147 25.13 -9.34 -2.01
N GLN A 148 24.78 -8.72 -3.13
CA GLN A 148 25.61 -7.72 -3.79
C GLN A 148 25.38 -6.34 -3.14
N LYS A 149 26.45 -5.56 -3.02
CA LYS A 149 26.36 -4.15 -2.67
C LYS A 149 26.31 -3.34 -3.96
N TRP A 150 25.23 -2.58 -4.13
CA TRP A 150 25.03 -1.70 -5.26
C TRP A 150 25.50 -0.28 -4.94
N THR A 151 25.64 0.56 -5.96
CA THR A 151 25.79 2.00 -5.76
C THR A 151 24.60 2.58 -4.99
N LYS A 152 24.78 3.76 -4.38
CA LYS A 152 23.70 4.43 -3.62
C LYS A 152 22.46 4.67 -4.48
N ASP A 153 22.64 5.01 -5.74
CA ASP A 153 21.54 5.31 -6.65
C ASP A 153 20.75 4.04 -7.02
N THR A 154 21.44 2.95 -7.34
CA THR A 154 20.80 1.65 -7.60
C THR A 154 20.15 1.10 -6.35
N GLN A 155 20.82 1.20 -5.19
CA GLN A 155 20.27 0.73 -3.92
C GLN A 155 18.98 1.47 -3.55
N GLU A 156 18.91 2.79 -3.76
CA GLU A 156 17.68 3.56 -3.50
C GLU A 156 16.49 3.08 -4.34
N ILE A 157 16.73 2.75 -5.62
CA ILE A 157 15.69 2.18 -6.49
C ILE A 157 15.21 0.82 -5.95
N LEU A 158 16.16 -0.05 -5.59
CA LEU A 158 15.85 -1.38 -5.04
C LEU A 158 15.11 -1.30 -3.70
N ASP A 159 15.56 -0.45 -2.79
CA ASP A 159 14.95 -0.22 -1.48
C ASP A 159 13.52 0.31 -1.64
N THR A 160 13.29 1.21 -2.61
CA THR A 160 11.95 1.72 -2.91
C THR A 160 11.01 0.59 -3.35
N PHE A 161 11.43 -0.26 -4.30
CA PHE A 161 10.62 -1.40 -4.73
C PHE A 161 10.46 -2.45 -3.62
N GLU A 162 11.44 -2.62 -2.74
CA GLU A 162 11.32 -3.48 -1.56
C GLU A 162 10.27 -2.94 -0.58
N ILE A 163 10.22 -1.63 -0.34
CA ILE A 163 9.19 -0.99 0.48
C ILE A 163 7.81 -1.18 -0.15
N ILE A 164 7.69 -0.98 -1.47
CA ILE A 164 6.43 -1.23 -2.21
C ILE A 164 5.99 -2.68 -2.01
N GLY A 165 6.89 -3.65 -2.17
CA GLY A 165 6.58 -5.08 -2.02
C GLY A 165 6.26 -5.52 -0.59
N LYS A 166 6.70 -4.77 0.43
CA LYS A 166 6.39 -5.01 1.85
C LYS A 166 5.11 -4.33 2.31
N GLU A 167 4.61 -3.34 1.58
CA GLU A 167 3.37 -2.64 1.92
C GLU A 167 2.17 -3.56 1.64
N ASN A 168 1.58 -4.10 2.71
CA ASN A 168 0.46 -5.04 2.62
C ASN A 168 -0.90 -4.34 2.56
N ASN A 169 -0.94 -3.01 2.67
CA ASN A 169 -2.17 -2.23 2.54
C ASN A 169 -2.35 -1.70 1.12
N GLU A 170 -3.20 -2.37 0.34
CA GLU A 170 -3.59 -1.94 -1.02
C GLU A 170 -4.24 -0.54 -1.07
N GLU A 171 -4.68 -0.02 0.08
CA GLU A 171 -5.26 1.31 0.22
C GLU A 171 -4.20 2.39 0.52
N ALA A 172 -2.93 2.02 0.76
CA ALA A 172 -1.85 2.95 1.08
C ALA A 172 -1.14 3.49 -0.17
N LEU A 173 -0.91 2.64 -1.17
CA LEU A 173 -0.20 3.01 -2.39
C LEU A 173 -1.18 3.31 -3.53
N GLY A 174 -0.83 4.33 -4.31
CA GLY A 174 -1.51 4.71 -5.53
C GLY A 174 -0.75 4.25 -6.77
N THR A 175 -0.48 5.17 -7.68
CA THR A 175 0.18 4.91 -8.96
C THR A 175 1.69 5.06 -8.84
N TYR A 176 2.45 4.21 -9.54
CA TYR A 176 3.87 4.45 -9.81
C TYR A 176 4.02 5.21 -11.13
N ILE A 177 4.49 6.45 -11.05
CA ILE A 177 4.64 7.38 -12.17
C ILE A 177 6.09 7.35 -12.65
N ILE A 178 6.27 7.06 -13.94
CA ILE A 178 7.58 7.11 -14.59
C ILE A 178 7.73 8.46 -15.30
N SER A 179 8.53 9.35 -14.72
CA SER A 179 8.86 10.62 -15.36
C SER A 179 9.75 10.39 -16.56
N MET A 180 9.61 11.22 -17.60
CA MET A 180 10.42 11.13 -18.81
C MET A 180 10.34 9.76 -19.52
N ALA A 181 9.24 9.02 -19.31
CA ALA A 181 8.96 7.82 -20.08
C ALA A 181 8.79 8.19 -21.57
N GLY A 182 9.52 7.50 -22.43
CA GLY A 182 9.52 7.73 -23.87
C GLY A 182 9.34 6.45 -24.70
N GLN A 183 9.55 5.27 -24.11
CA GLN A 183 9.50 3.99 -24.80
C GLN A 183 8.77 2.91 -23.99
N PRO A 184 8.23 1.85 -24.64
CA PRO A 184 7.60 0.74 -23.92
C PRO A 184 8.53 0.04 -22.90
N SER A 185 9.83 -0.02 -23.19
CA SER A 185 10.83 -0.58 -22.26
C SER A 185 10.88 0.13 -20.91
N ASP A 186 10.55 1.42 -20.83
CA ASP A 186 10.50 2.16 -19.56
C ASP A 186 9.44 1.57 -18.61
N ILE A 187 8.27 1.21 -19.16
CA ILE A 187 7.17 0.60 -18.40
C ILE A 187 7.51 -0.84 -18.01
N LEU A 188 8.03 -1.62 -18.97
CA LEU A 188 8.39 -3.02 -18.75
C LEU A 188 9.50 -3.15 -17.70
N LEU A 189 10.43 -2.19 -17.64
CA LEU A 189 11.50 -2.20 -16.66
C LEU A 189 10.99 -1.97 -15.24
N VAL A 190 10.09 -1.02 -15.04
CA VAL A 190 9.44 -0.85 -13.72
C VAL A 190 8.64 -2.10 -13.34
N ALA A 191 7.92 -2.71 -14.29
CA ALA A 191 7.22 -3.97 -14.04
C ALA A 191 8.18 -5.10 -13.63
N LEU A 192 9.39 -5.14 -14.20
CA LEU A 192 10.43 -6.10 -13.83
C LEU A 192 10.96 -5.87 -12.42
N PHE A 193 11.12 -4.61 -11.98
CA PHE A 193 11.51 -4.31 -10.61
C PHE A 193 10.42 -4.59 -9.57
N MET A 194 9.15 -4.52 -9.96
CA MET A 194 8.00 -4.82 -9.08
C MET A 194 7.72 -6.32 -8.91
N LYS A 195 8.39 -7.18 -9.68
CA LYS A 195 8.16 -8.62 -9.72
C LYS A 195 9.02 -9.37 -8.71
#